data_AF-A0A537N3X4-F1
#
_entry.id   AF-A0A537N3X4-F1
#
_cell.length_a   1.000
_cell.length_b   1.000
_cell.length_c   1.000
_cell.angle_alpha   90.00
_cell.angle_beta   90.00
_cell.angle_gamma   90.00
#
_symmetry.space_group_name_H-M   'P 1'
#
loop_
_entity.id
_entity.type
_entity.pdbx_description
1 polymer ?
#
loop_
_entity_poly.entity_id
_entity_poly.type
_entity_poly.pdbx_seq_one_letter_code
_entity_poly.pdbx_strand_id
1 'polypeptide(L)' 'MASIEDTLITEILARAHAPAALELSAEAGWNQRADDWKVFLAHGRVTGVFAAGRRLVATAAILPYA' A
#
# COMPACT_ATOMS: atom_id res chain seq x y z
N MET A 1 -18.06 18.49 -11.90
CA MET A 1 -17.81 17.95 -13.26
C MET A 1 -16.53 17.16 -13.12
N ALA A 2 -16.58 15.83 -13.23
CA ALA A 2 -15.52 14.94 -12.77
C ALA A 2 -14.16 15.53 -13.16
N SER A 3 -13.40 16.02 -12.17
CA SER A 3 -12.09 16.56 -12.50
C SER A 3 -11.28 15.40 -13.07
N ILE A 4 -10.24 15.71 -13.81
CA ILE A 4 -9.30 14.70 -14.32
C ILE A 4 -8.64 13.95 -13.12
N GLU A 5 -8.86 14.43 -11.89
CA GLU A 5 -8.81 13.79 -10.56
C GLU A 5 -9.91 12.70 -10.42
N ASP A 6 -9.68 11.39 -10.41
CA ASP A 6 -8.79 10.64 -9.53
C ASP A 6 -8.70 9.22 -10.14
N THR A 7 -7.83 9.01 -11.14
CA THR A 7 -7.67 7.66 -11.70
C THR A 7 -6.97 6.80 -10.67
N LEU A 8 -7.75 5.97 -9.98
CA LEU A 8 -7.23 4.99 -9.04
C LEU A 8 -6.78 3.73 -9.80
N ILE A 9 -5.50 3.41 -9.71
CA ILE A 9 -4.92 2.20 -10.29
C ILE A 9 -4.63 1.22 -9.17
N THR A 10 -5.11 0.00 -9.32
CA THR A 10 -4.84 -1.08 -8.36
C THR A 10 -3.68 -1.94 -8.87
N GLU A 11 -2.66 -2.14 -8.04
CA GLU A 11 -1.50 -2.98 -8.35
C GLU A 11 -1.19 -3.93 -7.16
N ILE A 12 -0.58 -5.09 -7.45
CA ILE A 12 0.01 -5.93 -6.40
C ILE A 12 1.36 -5.35 -5.99
N LEU A 13 1.55 -5.13 -4.69
CA LEU A 13 2.78 -4.56 -4.18
C LEU A 13 3.88 -5.61 -4.07
N ALA A 14 5.02 -5.33 -4.71
CA ALA A 14 6.29 -6.00 -4.47
C ALA A 14 7.08 -5.37 -3.30
N ARG A 15 8.14 -6.06 -2.84
CA ARG A 15 9.03 -5.61 -1.74
C ARG A 15 9.55 -4.18 -1.90
N ALA A 16 9.78 -3.74 -3.13
CA ALA A 16 10.26 -2.38 -3.43
C ALA A 16 9.29 -1.27 -3.00
N HIS A 17 8.01 -1.58 -2.77
CA HIS A 17 7.00 -0.62 -2.32
C HIS A 17 6.95 -0.45 -0.81
N ALA A 18 7.75 -1.20 -0.02
CA ALA A 18 7.73 -1.12 1.43
C ALA A 18 7.92 0.30 1.99
N PRO A 19 8.83 1.16 1.44
CA PRO A 19 8.97 2.53 1.90
C PRO A 19 7.69 3.37 1.71
N ALA A 20 7.07 3.31 0.52
CA ALA A 20 5.84 4.06 0.23
C ALA A 20 4.66 3.61 1.10
N ALA A 21 4.58 2.31 1.41
CA ALA A 21 3.54 1.76 2.27
C ALA A 21 3.74 2.17 3.75
N LEU A 22 4.99 2.28 4.20
CA LEU A 22 5.33 2.81 5.52
C LEU A 22 5.02 4.31 5.63
N GLU A 23 5.37 5.09 4.62
CA GLU A 23 5.02 6.52 4.54
C GLU A 23 3.50 6.72 4.63
N LEU A 24 2.72 5.97 3.83
CA LEU A 24 1.26 6.00 3.90
C LEU A 24 0.73 5.61 5.29
N SER A 25 1.32 4.60 5.94
CA SER A 25 0.92 4.19 7.29
C SER A 25 1.11 5.33 8.30
N ALA A 26 2.24 6.05 8.19
CA ALA A 26 2.53 7.20 9.04
C ALA A 26 1.56 8.36 8.77
N GLU A 27 1.27 8.69 7.49
CA GLU A 27 0.30 9.70 7.10
C GLU A 27 -1.12 9.38 7.62
N ALA A 28 -1.52 8.11 7.54
CA ALA A 28 -2.84 7.64 7.96
C ALA A 28 -2.97 7.41 9.48
N GLY A 29 -1.87 7.53 10.24
CA GLY A 29 -1.85 7.26 11.67
C GLY A 29 -2.06 5.78 12.03
N TRP A 30 -1.77 4.86 11.10
CA TRP A 30 -1.84 3.43 11.37
C TRP A 30 -0.60 2.93 12.12
N ASN A 31 -0.70 1.77 12.77
CA ASN A 31 0.30 1.26 13.69
C ASN A 31 1.37 0.35 13.05
N GLN A 32 1.39 0.19 11.73
CA GLN A 32 2.36 -0.64 11.01
C GLN A 32 3.76 -0.03 11.06
N ARG A 33 4.76 -0.88 11.29
CA ARG A 33 6.19 -0.57 11.27
C ARG A 33 6.84 -1.14 10.02
N ALA A 34 8.10 -0.77 9.79
CA ALA A 34 8.90 -1.28 8.67
C ALA A 34 8.97 -2.82 8.66
N ASP A 35 9.07 -3.46 9.82
CA ASP A 35 9.13 -4.92 9.91
C ASP A 35 7.79 -5.60 9.60
N ASP A 36 6.65 -4.98 9.93
CA ASP A 36 5.33 -5.48 9.54
C ASP A 36 5.21 -5.52 8.01
N TRP A 37 5.64 -4.45 7.33
CA TRP A 37 5.66 -4.40 5.86
C TRP A 37 6.56 -5.47 5.23
N LYS A 38 7.71 -5.79 5.85
CA LYS A 38 8.54 -6.91 5.39
C LYS A 38 7.78 -8.24 5.46
N VAL A 39 7.05 -8.48 6.56
CA VAL A 39 6.24 -9.69 6.74
C VAL A 39 5.10 -9.73 5.71
N PHE A 40 4.35 -8.64 5.56
CA PHE A 40 3.22 -8.57 4.63
C PHE A 40 3.63 -8.84 3.19
N LEU A 41 4.74 -8.25 2.73
CA LEU A 41 5.24 -8.38 1.36
C LEU A 41 6.02 -9.70 1.13
N ALA A 42 6.43 -10.38 2.21
CA ALA A 42 7.10 -11.68 2.11
C ALA A 42 6.12 -12.85 2.13
N HIS A 43 5.07 -12.77 2.94
CA HIS A 43 4.20 -13.90 3.27
C HIS A 43 2.75 -13.69 2.89
N GLY A 44 2.35 -12.44 2.60
CA GLY A 44 0.98 -12.09 2.25
C GLY A 44 0.82 -11.76 0.77
N ARG A 45 -0.43 -11.43 0.43
CA ARG A 45 -0.78 -10.76 -0.82
C ARG A 45 -1.21 -9.34 -0.49
N VAL A 46 -0.41 -8.37 -0.96
CA VAL A 46 -0.63 -6.96 -0.67
C VAL A 46 -1.08 -6.24 -1.93
N THR A 47 -2.21 -5.57 -1.84
CA THR A 47 -2.77 -4.74 -2.92
C THR A 47 -2.57 -3.28 -2.54
N GLY A 48 -2.14 -2.46 -3.49
CA GLY A 48 -2.04 -1.01 -3.36
C GLY A 48 -2.94 -0.29 -4.35
N VAL A 49 -3.44 0.88 -3.96
CA VAL A 49 -4.19 1.80 -4.82
C VAL A 49 -3.35 3.05 -5.02
N PHE A 50 -3.10 3.41 -6.28
CA PHE A 50 -2.31 4.57 -6.67
C PHE A 50 -3.19 5.64 -7.30
N ALA A 51 -3.04 6.87 -6.85
CA ALA A 51 -3.62 8.05 -7.49
C ALA A 51 -2.67 8.62 -8.55
N ALA A 52 -3.04 9.77 -9.13
CA ALA A 52 -2.20 10.49 -10.09
C ALA A 52 -0.76 10.70 -9.57
N GLY A 53 0.21 10.60 -10.48
CA GLY A 53 1.63 10.74 -10.13
C GLY A 53 2.23 9.53 -9.41
N ARG A 54 1.59 8.35 -9.45
CA ARG A 54 2.02 7.11 -8.76
C ARG A 54 2.14 7.26 -7.23
N ARG A 55 1.35 8.16 -6.63
CA ARG A 55 1.24 8.24 -5.17
C ARG A 55 0.39 7.09 -4.65
N LEU A 56 0.91 6.31 -3.72
CA LEU A 56 0.16 5.26 -3.02
C LEU A 56 -0.81 5.90 -2.03
N VAL A 57 -2.11 5.61 -2.15
CA VAL A 57 -3.16 6.25 -1.34
C VAL A 57 -3.99 5.25 -0.53
N ALA A 58 -3.93 3.96 -0.85
CA ALA A 58 -4.53 2.91 -0.02
C ALA A 58 -3.76 1.60 -0.14
N THR A 59 -3.88 0.75 0.88
CA THR A 59 -3.34 -0.61 0.86
C THR A 59 -4.31 -1.60 1.51
N ALA A 60 -4.22 -2.86 1.10
CA ALA A 60 -4.85 -3.99 1.78
C ALA A 60 -3.87 -5.17 1.78
N ALA A 61 -3.61 -5.74 2.95
CA ALA A 61 -2.75 -6.90 3.12
C ALA A 61 -3.57 -8.09 3.62
N ILE A 62 -3.50 -9.21 2.90
CA ILE A 62 -4.09 -10.49 3.32
C ILE A 62 -2.94 -11.43 3.66
N LEU A 63 -2.92 -11.94 4.89
CA LEU A 63 -1.95 -12.92 5.33
C LEU A 63 -2.64 -14.27 5.57
N PRO A 64 -2.05 -15.38 5.11
CA PRO A 64 -2.51 -16.70 5.52
C PRO A 64 -2.22 -16.90 7.01
N TYR A 65 -3.20 -17.41 7.74
CA TYR A 65 -3.02 -17.91 9.09
C TYR A 65 -2.91 -19.43 9.01
N ALA A 66 -1.80 -19.99 9.48
CA ALA A 66 -1.52 -21.41 9.54
C ALA A 66 -0.67 -21.73 10.77
#